data_AF-A0AAF3FH66-F1
#
_entry.id   AF-A0AAF3FH66-F1
#
_cell.length_a   1.000
_cell.length_b   1.000
_cell.length_c   1.000
_cell.angle_alpha   90.00
_cell.angle_beta   90.00
_cell.angle_gamma   90.00
#
_symmetry.space_group_name_H-M   'P 1'
#
loop_
_entity.id
_entity.type
_entity.pdbx_description
1 polymer ?
#
loop_
_entity_poly.entity_id
_entity_poly.type
_entity_poly.pdbx_seq_one_letter_code
_entity_poly.pdbx_strand_id
1 'polypeptide(L)'
;MSLEERILDTPITWRLLEEDFHKAFRSSSKVGPNRSAVVFGENRGNTSVLVIARLDWTPNDESLPKTVVLKITTCEKLRQVGESNSQMQFEGQEKRAALMHNAEWNLYEKAQKCQEFCETMKLPKYYCGRNFDFEHLKAGYIAIEQITDSICFPAYETTSDEGAEQIVKIFAKLSAFSLKNPESVKSMHADVMDEILKMFVSKEKIEAGLDAVVAKFPDRRAQIETLKKLLPFYENYETLRDLMNYGL
;
A
#
# COMPACT_ATOMS: atom_id res chain seq x y z
N MET A 1 28.70 12.87 -4.47
CA MET A 1 27.72 11.76 -4.48
C MET A 1 27.22 11.53 -5.91
N SER A 2 27.26 10.29 -6.41
CA SER A 2 26.86 9.92 -7.77
C SER A 2 25.33 9.90 -7.90
N LEU A 3 24.75 10.25 -9.06
CA LEU A 3 23.30 10.10 -9.27
C LEU A 3 22.87 8.64 -9.44
N GLU A 4 23.82 7.74 -9.77
CA GLU A 4 23.60 6.29 -9.75
C GLU A 4 23.57 5.71 -8.33
N GLU A 5 23.85 6.53 -7.32
CA GLU A 5 23.76 6.11 -5.93
C GLU A 5 22.31 5.75 -5.58
N ARG A 6 22.16 4.57 -4.98
CA ARG A 6 20.90 4.07 -4.43
C ARG A 6 20.45 4.97 -3.28
N ILE A 7 19.14 5.19 -3.17
CA ILE A 7 18.52 5.85 -2.04
C ILE A 7 18.49 4.83 -0.91
N LEU A 8 19.43 4.99 0.03
CA LEU A 8 19.68 4.03 1.11
C LEU A 8 19.91 2.62 0.53
N ASP A 9 19.41 1.58 1.20
CA ASP A 9 19.56 0.19 0.74
C ASP A 9 18.49 -0.22 -0.29
N THR A 10 17.82 0.71 -0.98
CA THR A 10 16.75 0.38 -1.93
C THR A 10 17.21 0.41 -3.40
N PRO A 11 16.60 -0.35 -4.33
CA PRO A 11 16.99 -0.31 -5.75
C PRO A 11 16.75 1.04 -6.46
N ILE A 12 16.07 1.97 -5.80
CA ILE A 12 15.74 3.29 -6.36
C ILE A 12 16.97 4.18 -6.30
N THR A 13 17.34 4.82 -7.40
CA THR A 13 18.47 5.77 -7.45
C THR A 13 17.98 7.22 -7.49
N TRP A 14 18.87 8.16 -7.14
CA TRP A 14 18.58 9.59 -7.26
C TRP A 14 18.30 10.02 -8.70
N ARG A 15 19.00 9.42 -9.69
CA ARG A 15 18.72 9.66 -11.11
C ARG A 15 17.29 9.27 -11.48
N LEU A 16 16.85 8.08 -11.03
CA LEU A 16 15.51 7.59 -11.34
C LEU A 16 14.43 8.54 -10.82
N LEU A 17 14.63 9.02 -9.58
CA LEU A 17 13.74 9.98 -8.93
C LEU A 17 13.73 11.31 -9.70
N GLU A 18 14.90 11.85 -10.04
CA GLU A 18 15.05 13.07 -10.84
C GLU A 18 14.28 12.98 -12.16
N GLU A 19 14.48 11.90 -12.93
CA GLU A 19 13.81 11.69 -14.22
C GLU A 19 12.28 11.71 -14.09
N ASP A 20 11.74 11.16 -13.01
CA ASP A 20 10.29 11.14 -12.78
C ASP A 20 9.75 12.51 -12.32
N PHE A 21 10.53 13.26 -11.54
CA PHE A 21 10.20 14.65 -11.21
C PHE A 21 10.26 15.57 -12.42
N HIS A 22 11.26 15.42 -13.31
CA HIS A 22 11.32 16.15 -14.57
C HIS A 22 10.08 15.93 -15.42
N LYS A 23 9.62 14.68 -15.53
CA LYS A 23 8.39 14.35 -16.27
C LYS A 23 7.15 14.98 -15.61
N ALA A 24 7.03 14.86 -14.29
CA ALA A 24 5.86 15.32 -13.55
C ALA A 24 5.74 16.86 -13.51
N PHE A 25 6.87 17.58 -13.38
CA PHE A 25 6.90 19.03 -13.20
C PHE A 25 7.37 19.80 -14.44
N ARG A 26 7.78 19.10 -15.50
CA ARG A 26 8.41 19.69 -16.71
C ARG A 26 9.62 20.57 -16.37
N SER A 27 10.34 20.17 -15.32
CA SER A 27 11.55 20.86 -14.87
C SER A 27 12.81 20.26 -15.51
N SER A 28 13.87 21.06 -15.57
CA SER A 28 15.23 20.65 -15.95
C SER A 28 16.22 20.71 -14.77
N SER A 29 15.75 21.08 -13.58
CA SER A 29 16.57 21.19 -12.37
C SER A 29 17.02 19.84 -11.85
N LYS A 30 18.30 19.72 -11.52
CA LYS A 30 18.90 18.44 -11.12
C LYS A 30 18.97 18.30 -9.61
N VAL A 31 18.97 17.08 -9.10
CA VAL A 31 19.18 16.82 -7.68
C VAL A 31 20.65 17.10 -7.35
N GLY A 32 20.86 18.15 -6.57
CA GLY A 32 22.16 18.66 -6.18
C GLY A 32 22.91 17.78 -5.18
N PRO A 33 24.12 18.22 -4.80
CA PRO A 33 25.02 17.44 -3.96
C PRO A 33 24.58 17.37 -2.49
N ASN A 34 23.73 18.29 -2.00
CA ASN A 34 23.31 18.31 -0.58
C ASN A 34 22.00 17.53 -0.32
N ARG A 35 21.63 16.64 -1.25
CA ARG A 35 20.51 15.71 -1.07
C ARG A 35 20.76 14.77 0.10
N SER A 36 19.68 14.35 0.75
CA SER A 36 19.77 13.37 1.84
C SER A 36 18.50 12.53 1.93
N ALA A 37 18.62 11.35 2.50
CA ALA A 37 17.52 10.44 2.74
C ALA A 37 17.65 9.83 4.14
N VAL A 38 16.53 9.72 4.85
CA VAL A 38 16.46 9.04 6.15
C VAL A 38 15.25 8.11 6.19
N VAL A 39 15.42 6.90 6.73
CA VAL A 39 14.29 6.02 7.02
C VAL A 39 13.46 6.63 8.14
N PHE A 40 12.14 6.57 8.03
CA PHE A 40 11.24 6.92 9.13
C PHE A 40 10.15 5.86 9.27
N GLY A 41 9.67 5.64 10.49
CA GLY A 41 8.69 4.59 10.74
C GLY A 41 9.26 3.19 10.53
N GLU A 42 10.43 2.91 11.10
CA GLU A 42 11.00 1.56 11.14
C GLU A 42 9.95 0.60 11.74
N ASN A 43 9.69 -0.52 11.05
CA ASN A 43 8.61 -1.48 11.32
C ASN A 43 7.17 -0.95 11.19
N ARG A 44 6.95 0.26 10.68
CA ARG A 44 5.61 0.84 10.43
C ARG A 44 5.20 0.85 8.95
N GLY A 45 6.12 0.57 8.03
CA GLY A 45 5.86 0.48 6.59
C GLY A 45 5.33 -0.88 6.11
N ASN A 46 5.16 -1.85 7.01
CA ASN A 46 4.83 -3.25 6.70
C ASN A 46 5.81 -3.84 5.65
N THR A 47 5.40 -3.88 4.38
CA THR A 47 6.17 -4.40 3.23
C THR A 47 7.01 -3.34 2.50
N SER A 48 6.89 -2.07 2.88
CA SER A 48 7.56 -0.94 2.21
C SER A 48 8.60 -0.29 3.13
N VAL A 49 9.65 0.25 2.53
CA VAL A 49 10.60 1.17 3.17
C VAL A 49 10.07 2.58 3.02
N LEU A 50 9.86 3.27 4.15
CA LEU A 50 9.42 4.66 4.18
C LEU A 50 10.63 5.58 4.38
N VAL A 51 10.81 6.53 3.47
CA VAL A 51 12.00 7.41 3.42
C VAL A 51 11.55 8.87 3.35
N ILE A 52 12.13 9.74 4.18
CA ILE A 52 12.07 11.18 3.96
C ILE A 52 13.29 11.55 3.11
N ALA A 53 13.05 12.00 1.89
CA ALA A 53 14.07 12.46 0.97
C ALA A 53 14.07 13.99 0.88
N ARG A 54 15.21 14.61 1.14
CA ARG A 54 15.46 16.05 0.96
C ARG A 54 16.16 16.27 -0.37
N LEU A 55 15.53 17.09 -1.21
CA LEU A 55 15.91 17.30 -2.60
C LEU A 55 16.52 18.70 -2.74
N ASP A 56 17.80 18.74 -3.12
CA ASP A 56 18.60 19.96 -3.27
C ASP A 56 18.61 20.41 -4.74
N TRP A 57 17.47 20.84 -5.28
CA TRP A 57 17.34 21.15 -6.71
C TRP A 57 18.30 22.26 -7.17
N THR A 58 19.04 22.00 -8.25
CA THR A 58 20.00 22.92 -8.85
C THR A 58 19.82 23.01 -10.37
N PRO A 59 19.49 24.20 -10.93
CA PRO A 59 19.14 25.42 -10.21
C PRO A 59 17.88 25.24 -9.34
N ASN A 60 17.70 26.10 -8.35
CA ASN A 60 16.49 26.06 -7.53
C ASN A 60 15.25 26.28 -8.41
N ASP A 61 14.24 25.43 -8.23
CA ASP A 61 12.96 25.49 -8.92
C ASP A 61 11.85 25.42 -7.87
N GLU A 62 11.09 26.52 -7.75
CA GLU A 62 10.05 26.67 -6.73
C GLU A 62 8.84 25.75 -6.97
N SER A 63 8.68 25.22 -8.18
CA SER A 63 7.61 24.27 -8.48
C SER A 63 7.90 22.88 -7.90
N LEU A 64 9.18 22.55 -7.66
CA LEU A 64 9.61 21.26 -7.17
C LEU A 64 9.61 21.19 -5.63
N PRO A 65 9.23 20.04 -5.04
CA PRO A 65 9.24 19.88 -3.60
C PRO A 65 10.68 19.76 -3.07
N LYS A 66 10.98 20.45 -1.97
CA LYS A 66 12.26 20.35 -1.26
C LYS A 66 12.36 19.10 -0.38
N THR A 67 11.21 18.54 0.00
CA THR A 67 11.14 17.33 0.82
C THR A 67 9.95 16.50 0.40
N VAL A 68 10.16 15.19 0.31
CA VAL A 68 9.15 14.22 -0.09
C VAL A 68 9.24 12.98 0.79
N VAL A 69 8.10 12.33 0.96
CA VAL A 69 8.03 10.96 1.51
C VAL A 69 8.06 10.00 0.33
N LEU A 70 9.02 9.09 0.33
CA LEU A 70 9.07 7.95 -0.58
C LEU A 70 8.56 6.71 0.15
N LYS A 71 7.51 6.09 -0.39
CA LYS A 71 7.09 4.74 -0.03
C LYS A 71 7.62 3.78 -1.07
N ILE A 72 8.61 2.97 -0.71
CA ILE A 72 9.33 2.08 -1.63
C ILE A 72 9.00 0.63 -1.30
N THR A 73 8.39 -0.08 -2.23
CA THR A 73 8.14 -1.52 -2.12
C THR A 73 9.19 -2.26 -2.93
N THR A 74 9.87 -3.23 -2.33
CA THR A 74 10.98 -3.95 -2.99
C THR A 74 11.07 -5.42 -2.54
N CYS A 75 11.43 -6.31 -3.47
CA CYS A 75 11.70 -7.73 -3.16
C CYS A 75 12.78 -7.90 -2.08
N GLU A 76 13.80 -7.03 -2.04
CA GLU A 76 14.89 -7.12 -1.07
C GLU A 76 14.37 -6.98 0.38
N LYS A 77 13.48 -6.01 0.62
CA LYS A 77 12.88 -5.80 1.94
C LYS A 77 11.95 -6.95 2.34
N LEU A 78 11.20 -7.49 1.37
CA LEU A 78 10.29 -8.62 1.60
C LEU A 78 11.03 -9.90 2.00
N ARG A 79 12.23 -10.11 1.45
CA ARG A 79 13.08 -11.27 1.82
C ARG A 79 13.59 -11.15 3.24
N GLN A 80 14.02 -9.97 3.67
CA GLN A 80 14.46 -9.72 5.05
C GLN A 80 13.35 -9.99 6.08
N VAL A 81 12.09 -9.72 5.73
CA VAL A 81 10.94 -9.94 6.62
C VAL A 81 10.54 -11.41 6.70
N GLY A 82 10.81 -12.20 5.65
CA GLY A 82 10.31 -13.56 5.56
C GLY A 82 11.30 -14.67 5.90
N GLU A 83 12.51 -14.40 6.42
CA GLU A 83 13.58 -15.39 6.69
C GLU A 83 13.16 -16.62 7.54
N SER A 84 11.93 -16.65 8.06
CA SER A 84 11.32 -17.82 8.73
C SER A 84 10.44 -18.72 7.84
N ASN A 85 10.21 -18.40 6.55
CA ASN A 85 9.15 -18.99 5.72
C ASN A 85 9.69 -19.75 4.49
N SER A 86 8.89 -20.65 3.90
CA SER A 86 9.29 -21.43 2.72
C SER A 86 9.26 -20.61 1.43
N GLN A 87 10.05 -20.99 0.41
CA GLN A 87 10.22 -20.24 -0.86
C GLN A 87 8.89 -19.91 -1.59
N MET A 88 7.90 -20.83 -1.56
CA MET A 88 6.55 -20.57 -2.10
C MET A 88 5.77 -19.49 -1.33
N GLN A 89 5.99 -19.36 -0.01
CA GLN A 89 5.36 -18.29 0.78
C GLN A 89 5.99 -16.92 0.49
N PHE A 90 7.23 -16.87 -0.01
CA PHE A 90 7.88 -15.63 -0.40
C PHE A 90 7.38 -15.10 -1.75
N GLU A 91 7.27 -15.95 -2.78
CA GLU A 91 6.77 -15.53 -4.09
C GLU A 91 5.33 -14.98 -3.97
N GLY A 92 4.50 -15.61 -3.13
CA GLY A 92 3.16 -15.09 -2.82
C GLY A 92 3.19 -13.74 -2.09
N GLN A 93 4.18 -13.49 -1.24
CA GLN A 93 4.33 -12.21 -0.55
C GLN A 93 4.84 -11.10 -1.47
N GLU A 94 5.81 -11.39 -2.36
CA GLU A 94 6.30 -10.46 -3.37
C GLU A 94 5.17 -10.04 -4.32
N LYS A 95 4.40 -11.01 -4.83
CA LYS A 95 3.23 -10.73 -5.68
C LYS A 95 2.18 -9.88 -4.95
N ARG A 96 1.89 -10.21 -3.68
CA ARG A 96 0.92 -9.45 -2.87
C ARG A 96 1.36 -8.01 -2.62
N ALA A 97 2.62 -7.81 -2.25
CA ALA A 97 3.16 -6.48 -1.99
C ALA A 97 3.16 -5.62 -3.26
N ALA A 98 3.52 -6.20 -4.41
CA ALA A 98 3.43 -5.53 -5.69
C ALA A 98 2.00 -5.14 -6.07
N LEU A 99 1.02 -6.04 -5.85
CA LEU A 99 -0.40 -5.73 -6.10
C LEU A 99 -0.90 -4.57 -5.23
N MET A 100 -0.59 -4.60 -3.92
CA MET A 100 -0.96 -3.51 -3.00
C MET A 100 -0.29 -2.20 -3.39
N HIS A 101 1.00 -2.24 -3.74
CA HIS A 101 1.75 -1.08 -4.22
C HIS A 101 1.12 -0.47 -5.48
N ASN A 102 0.81 -1.29 -6.48
CA ASN A 102 0.22 -0.83 -7.74
C ASN A 102 -1.20 -0.29 -7.53
N ALA A 103 -1.96 -0.88 -6.60
CA ALA A 103 -3.29 -0.38 -6.23
C ALA A 103 -3.21 1.02 -5.60
N GLU A 104 -2.30 1.21 -4.65
CA GLU A 104 -2.08 2.51 -4.02
C GLU A 104 -1.55 3.54 -5.02
N TRP A 105 -0.62 3.15 -5.89
CA TRP A 105 -0.14 4.01 -6.97
C TRP A 105 -1.29 4.43 -7.90
N ASN A 106 -2.14 3.49 -8.33
CA ASN A 106 -3.33 3.77 -9.14
C ASN A 106 -4.31 4.70 -8.42
N LEU A 107 -4.50 4.53 -7.12
CA LEU A 107 -5.33 5.42 -6.31
C LEU A 107 -4.81 6.85 -6.40
N TYR A 108 -3.52 7.09 -6.13
CA TYR A 108 -2.95 8.44 -6.21
C TYR A 108 -3.00 9.02 -7.63
N GLU A 109 -2.65 8.23 -8.65
CA GLU A 109 -2.62 8.68 -10.05
C GLU A 109 -4.01 9.10 -10.56
N LYS A 110 -5.05 8.41 -10.11
CA LYS A 110 -6.44 8.69 -10.49
C LYS A 110 -7.10 9.73 -9.60
N ALA A 111 -6.81 9.73 -8.30
CA ALA A 111 -7.31 10.71 -7.35
C ALA A 111 -6.96 12.13 -7.81
N GLN A 112 -5.74 12.36 -8.29
CA GLN A 112 -5.32 13.67 -8.82
C GLN A 112 -6.20 14.19 -9.97
N LYS A 113 -6.83 13.31 -10.73
CA LYS A 113 -7.73 13.66 -11.84
C LYS A 113 -9.17 13.88 -11.37
N CYS A 114 -9.49 13.57 -10.11
CA CYS A 114 -10.82 13.69 -9.52
C CYS A 114 -10.80 14.67 -8.33
N GLN A 115 -11.10 15.94 -8.61
CA GLN A 115 -11.07 17.00 -7.60
C GLN A 115 -12.01 16.73 -6.41
N GLU A 116 -13.24 16.27 -6.67
CA GLU A 116 -14.23 15.92 -5.62
C GLU A 116 -13.69 14.86 -4.65
N PHE A 117 -12.96 13.86 -5.16
CA PHE A 117 -12.35 12.82 -4.35
C PHE A 117 -11.16 13.34 -3.52
N CYS A 118 -10.28 14.11 -4.13
CA CYS A 118 -9.14 14.74 -3.44
C CYS A 118 -9.60 15.64 -2.28
N GLU A 119 -10.60 16.49 -2.51
CA GLU A 119 -11.15 17.38 -1.49
C GLU A 119 -11.84 16.61 -0.36
N THR A 120 -12.52 15.52 -0.70
CA THR A 120 -13.21 14.66 0.28
C THR A 120 -12.22 13.92 1.17
N MET A 121 -11.18 13.34 0.58
CA MET A 121 -10.26 12.41 1.25
C MET A 121 -9.05 13.09 1.87
N LYS A 122 -8.77 14.36 1.53
CA LYS A 122 -7.60 15.11 1.99
C LYS A 122 -6.30 14.32 1.81
N LEU A 123 -6.14 13.69 0.65
CA LEU A 123 -4.96 12.88 0.36
C LEU A 123 -3.69 13.75 0.34
N PRO A 124 -2.53 13.23 0.79
CA PRO A 124 -1.26 13.89 0.57
C PRO A 124 -1.06 14.22 -0.90
N LYS A 125 -0.45 15.36 -1.22
CA LYS A 125 -0.13 15.68 -2.61
C LYS A 125 0.80 14.61 -3.19
N TYR A 126 0.34 13.90 -4.22
CA TYR A 126 1.16 13.01 -5.01
C TYR A 126 2.07 13.80 -5.95
N TYR A 127 3.34 13.41 -6.06
CA TYR A 127 4.30 14.08 -6.92
C TYR A 127 4.63 13.24 -8.15
N CYS A 128 5.04 12.00 -7.94
CA CYS A 128 5.36 11.03 -8.99
C CYS A 128 5.51 9.64 -8.37
N GLY A 129 5.68 8.61 -9.20
CA GLY A 129 5.87 7.24 -8.76
C GLY A 129 5.86 6.27 -9.91
N ARG A 130 6.21 5.01 -9.61
CA ARG A 130 6.22 3.91 -10.58
C ARG A 130 5.49 2.70 -10.03
N ASN A 131 4.80 1.99 -10.92
CA ASN A 131 4.36 0.63 -10.66
C ASN A 131 5.56 -0.26 -10.30
N PHE A 132 5.27 -1.33 -9.58
CA PHE A 132 6.23 -2.38 -9.28
C PHE A 132 6.64 -3.10 -10.56
N ASP A 133 7.95 -3.12 -10.82
CA ASP A 133 8.56 -3.81 -11.95
C ASP A 133 9.29 -5.06 -11.45
N PHE A 134 8.87 -6.25 -11.90
CA PHE A 134 9.48 -7.53 -11.51
C PHE A 134 10.72 -7.88 -12.33
N GLU A 135 10.89 -7.30 -13.52
CA GLU A 135 11.90 -7.74 -14.48
C GLU A 135 13.21 -6.99 -14.29
N HIS A 136 13.15 -5.65 -14.21
CA HIS A 136 14.36 -4.84 -14.18
C HIS A 136 14.64 -4.29 -12.79
N LEU A 137 13.71 -3.51 -12.22
CA LEU A 137 13.96 -2.78 -10.98
C LEU A 137 13.75 -3.62 -9.70
N LYS A 138 12.85 -4.62 -9.75
CA LYS A 138 12.38 -5.42 -8.60
C LYS A 138 11.88 -4.57 -7.43
N ALA A 139 11.31 -3.41 -7.78
CA ALA A 139 10.75 -2.45 -6.86
C ALA A 139 9.71 -1.56 -7.55
N GLY A 140 8.91 -0.88 -6.73
CA GLY A 140 8.08 0.25 -7.11
C GLY A 140 8.16 1.31 -6.02
N TYR A 141 7.82 2.56 -6.34
CA TYR A 141 7.77 3.60 -5.33
C TYR A 141 6.70 4.66 -5.61
N ILE A 142 6.28 5.36 -4.55
CA ILE A 142 5.36 6.50 -4.60
C ILE A 142 6.02 7.65 -3.86
N ALA A 143 6.11 8.82 -4.51
CA ALA A 143 6.59 10.06 -3.91
C ALA A 143 5.40 10.97 -3.59
N ILE A 144 5.23 11.27 -2.31
CA ILE A 144 4.12 12.09 -1.79
C ILE A 144 4.62 13.19 -0.86
N GLU A 145 3.73 14.13 -0.57
CA GLU A 145 3.93 15.19 0.41
C GLU A 145 4.26 14.65 1.80
N GLN A 146 5.17 15.34 2.49
CA GLN A 146 5.41 15.12 3.91
C GLN A 146 4.36 15.87 4.73
N ILE A 147 3.47 15.13 5.39
CA ILE A 147 2.55 15.69 6.37
C ILE A 147 3.24 15.72 7.75
N THR A 148 3.55 16.91 8.25
CA THR A 148 4.21 17.08 9.56
C THR A 148 3.22 17.10 10.72
N ASP A 149 1.98 17.54 10.46
CA ASP A 149 0.97 17.78 11.48
C ASP A 149 -0.04 16.62 11.52
N SER A 150 0.47 15.41 11.71
CA SER A 150 -0.36 14.20 11.77
C SER A 150 -0.35 13.58 13.17
N ILE A 151 -1.53 13.11 13.60
CA ILE A 151 -1.69 12.28 14.80
C ILE A 151 -1.96 10.86 14.31
N CYS A 152 -1.10 9.93 14.71
CA CYS A 152 -1.31 8.51 14.47
C CYS A 152 -2.05 7.93 15.67
N PHE A 153 -3.26 7.44 15.46
CA PHE A 153 -4.05 6.75 16.48
C PHE A 153 -3.75 5.25 16.42
N PRO A 154 -3.15 4.65 17.46
CA PRO A 154 -3.06 3.20 17.57
C PRO A 154 -4.47 2.59 17.60
N ALA A 155 -4.67 1.43 16.97
CA ALA A 155 -5.98 0.78 16.88
C ALA A 155 -6.60 0.39 18.25
N TYR A 156 -5.81 0.42 19.33
CA TYR A 156 -6.24 0.13 20.69
C TYR A 156 -6.57 1.38 21.53
N GLU A 157 -6.31 2.59 21.02
CA GLU A 157 -6.64 3.82 21.72
C GLU A 157 -8.06 4.27 21.39
N THR A 158 -8.79 4.68 22.42
CA THR A 158 -10.12 5.29 22.27
C THR A 158 -9.99 6.73 21.78
N THR A 159 -10.74 7.08 20.73
CA THR A 159 -10.86 8.46 20.27
C THR A 159 -11.96 9.21 21.03
N SER A 160 -11.97 10.55 20.97
CA SER A 160 -13.07 11.34 21.54
C SER A 160 -14.33 11.22 20.68
N ASP A 161 -15.48 11.65 21.21
CA ASP A 161 -16.74 11.65 20.45
C ASP A 161 -16.62 12.48 19.16
N GLU A 162 -15.94 13.63 19.21
CA GLU A 162 -15.67 14.47 18.04
C GLU A 162 -14.75 13.76 17.03
N GLY A 163 -13.75 13.02 17.52
CA GLY A 163 -12.86 12.24 16.67
C GLY A 163 -13.60 11.09 15.98
N ALA A 164 -14.48 10.39 16.69
CA ALA A 164 -15.35 9.36 16.12
C ALA A 164 -16.31 9.95 15.08
N GLU A 165 -16.92 11.10 15.36
CA GLU A 165 -17.82 11.77 14.42
C GLU A 165 -17.10 12.17 13.12
N GLN A 166 -15.86 12.65 13.21
CA GLN A 166 -15.05 12.96 12.03
C GLN A 166 -14.77 11.72 11.18
N ILE A 167 -14.41 10.61 11.81
CA ILE A 167 -14.17 9.33 11.13
C ILE A 167 -15.44 8.87 10.41
N VAL A 168 -16.59 8.87 11.10
CA VAL A 168 -17.89 8.48 10.52
C VAL A 168 -18.26 9.37 9.35
N LYS A 169 -18.06 10.70 9.46
CA LYS A 169 -18.31 11.65 8.36
C LYS A 169 -17.43 11.36 7.14
N ILE A 170 -16.17 11.02 7.33
CA ILE A 170 -15.26 10.66 6.23
C ILE A 170 -15.73 9.36 5.56
N PHE A 171 -16.06 8.33 6.34
CA PHE A 171 -16.61 7.07 5.80
C PHE A 171 -17.90 7.32 5.02
N ALA A 172 -18.85 8.09 5.56
CA ALA A 172 -20.10 8.41 4.88
C ALA A 172 -19.87 9.12 3.54
N LYS A 173 -18.94 10.09 3.48
CA LYS A 173 -18.58 10.77 2.24
C LYS A 173 -17.92 9.83 1.24
N LEU A 174 -17.00 8.98 1.69
CA LEU A 174 -16.34 7.98 0.84
C LEU A 174 -17.36 6.99 0.26
N SER A 175 -18.27 6.47 1.07
CA SER A 175 -19.35 5.59 0.63
C SER A 175 -20.27 6.28 -0.37
N ALA A 176 -20.69 7.51 -0.09
CA ALA A 176 -21.52 8.29 -1.01
C ALA A 176 -20.81 8.54 -2.34
N PHE A 177 -19.53 8.91 -2.31
CA PHE A 177 -18.72 9.08 -3.51
C PHE A 177 -18.64 7.78 -4.33
N SER A 178 -18.41 6.63 -3.66
CA SER A 178 -18.31 5.32 -4.30
C SER A 178 -19.60 4.92 -4.99
N LEU A 179 -20.76 5.16 -4.34
CA LEU A 179 -22.07 4.86 -4.92
C LEU A 179 -22.39 5.76 -6.12
N LYS A 180 -21.97 7.04 -6.08
CA LYS A 180 -22.16 7.99 -7.17
C LYS A 180 -21.20 7.74 -8.35
N ASN A 181 -20.02 7.18 -8.09
CA ASN A 181 -18.94 7.04 -9.08
C ASN A 181 -18.37 5.60 -9.15
N PRO A 182 -19.19 4.57 -9.37
CA PRO A 182 -18.77 3.17 -9.26
C PRO A 182 -17.63 2.80 -10.21
N GLU A 183 -17.66 3.27 -11.46
CA GLU A 183 -16.59 3.01 -12.43
C GLU A 183 -15.26 3.69 -12.05
N SER A 184 -15.32 4.90 -11.50
CA SER A 184 -14.13 5.61 -11.05
C SER A 184 -13.46 4.83 -9.93
N VAL A 185 -14.25 4.43 -8.92
CA VAL A 185 -13.76 3.65 -7.78
C VAL A 185 -13.24 2.29 -8.22
N LYS A 186 -14.00 1.54 -9.04
CA LYS A 186 -13.56 0.23 -9.58
C LYS A 186 -12.21 0.34 -10.28
N SER A 187 -12.03 1.39 -11.06
CA SER A 187 -10.78 1.61 -11.76
C SER A 187 -9.59 1.91 -10.81
N MET A 188 -9.83 2.48 -9.62
CA MET A 188 -8.76 2.83 -8.65
C MET A 188 -8.17 1.60 -7.95
N HIS A 189 -8.96 0.55 -7.73
CA HIS A 189 -8.54 -0.62 -6.94
C HIS A 189 -8.58 -1.95 -7.69
N ALA A 190 -8.90 -1.94 -9.00
CA ALA A 190 -8.81 -3.04 -9.98
C ALA A 190 -8.65 -4.43 -9.35
N ASP A 191 -9.74 -5.02 -8.84
CA ASP A 191 -9.85 -6.38 -8.30
C ASP A 191 -8.75 -6.77 -7.27
N VAL A 192 -8.05 -5.80 -6.67
CA VAL A 192 -6.95 -6.06 -5.73
C VAL A 192 -7.49 -6.72 -4.47
N MET A 193 -8.66 -6.31 -4.00
CA MET A 193 -9.33 -6.96 -2.88
C MET A 193 -9.73 -8.38 -3.23
N ASP A 194 -10.26 -8.61 -4.43
CA ASP A 194 -10.61 -9.94 -4.95
C ASP A 194 -9.39 -10.87 -4.97
N GLU A 195 -8.27 -10.38 -5.53
CA GLU A 195 -7.02 -11.13 -5.60
C GLU A 195 -6.41 -11.37 -4.22
N ILE A 196 -6.43 -10.37 -3.33
CA ILE A 196 -5.98 -10.52 -1.94
C ILE A 196 -6.85 -11.55 -1.20
N LEU A 197 -8.17 -11.47 -1.33
CA LEU A 197 -9.10 -12.39 -0.70
C LEU A 197 -8.91 -13.81 -1.23
N LYS A 198 -8.75 -14.02 -2.55
CA LYS A 198 -8.40 -15.32 -3.13
C LYS A 198 -7.07 -15.87 -2.55
N MET A 199 -6.11 -15.00 -2.25
CA MET A 199 -4.85 -15.43 -1.64
C MET A 199 -5.01 -15.90 -0.19
N PHE A 200 -5.98 -15.37 0.56
CA PHE A 200 -6.28 -15.72 1.95
C PHE A 200 -7.32 -16.84 2.09
N VAL A 201 -8.27 -16.92 1.16
CA VAL A 201 -9.44 -17.80 1.18
C VAL A 201 -9.28 -18.85 0.09
N SER A 202 -8.27 -19.72 0.24
CA SER A 202 -8.24 -20.99 -0.48
C SER A 202 -8.68 -22.08 0.49
N LYS A 203 -9.55 -22.98 0.02
CA LYS A 203 -10.05 -24.10 0.82
C LYS A 203 -8.89 -24.87 1.43
N GLU A 204 -7.87 -25.16 0.62
CA GLU A 204 -6.69 -25.93 1.01
C GLU A 204 -5.91 -25.23 2.12
N LYS A 205 -5.77 -23.89 2.05
CA LYS A 205 -5.07 -23.12 3.09
C LYS A 205 -5.86 -23.04 4.39
N ILE A 206 -7.18 -22.87 4.31
CA ILE A 206 -8.03 -22.84 5.51
C ILE A 206 -8.09 -24.23 6.14
N GLU A 207 -8.23 -25.30 5.35
CA GLU A 207 -8.17 -26.70 5.83
C GLU A 207 -6.85 -27.00 6.50
N ALA A 208 -5.72 -26.67 5.86
CA ALA A 208 -4.39 -26.86 6.45
C ALA A 208 -4.21 -26.06 7.75
N GLY A 209 -4.72 -24.83 7.82
CA GLY A 209 -4.72 -24.02 9.03
C GLY A 209 -5.55 -24.64 10.15
N LEU A 210 -6.77 -25.12 9.83
CA LEU A 210 -7.65 -25.80 10.79
C LEU A 210 -7.03 -27.12 11.28
N ASP A 211 -6.39 -27.90 10.41
CA ASP A 211 -5.66 -29.11 10.78
C ASP A 211 -4.50 -28.83 11.73
N ALA A 212 -3.75 -27.74 11.49
CA ALA A 212 -2.70 -27.29 12.39
C ALA A 212 -3.25 -26.90 13.78
N VAL A 213 -4.44 -26.28 13.84
CA VAL A 213 -5.12 -25.98 15.11
C VAL A 213 -5.56 -27.27 15.81
N VAL A 214 -6.09 -28.28 15.09
CA VAL A 214 -6.44 -29.59 15.68
C VAL A 214 -5.20 -30.30 16.24
N ALA A 215 -4.07 -30.24 15.52
CA ALA A 215 -2.82 -30.83 15.98
C ALA A 215 -2.32 -30.18 17.27
N LYS A 216 -2.53 -28.87 17.43
CA LYS A 216 -2.12 -28.10 18.62
C LYS A 216 -3.13 -28.16 19.77
N PHE A 217 -4.42 -28.32 19.46
CA PHE A 217 -5.54 -28.34 20.41
C PHE A 217 -6.50 -29.50 20.09
N PRO A 218 -6.12 -30.75 20.43
CA PRO A 218 -6.89 -31.94 20.07
C PRO A 218 -8.31 -31.97 20.66
N ASP A 219 -8.49 -31.33 21.81
CA ASP A 219 -9.76 -31.15 22.53
C ASP A 219 -10.77 -30.31 21.74
N ARG A 220 -10.31 -29.48 20.78
CA ARG A 220 -11.16 -28.64 19.92
C ARG A 220 -11.54 -29.30 18.59
N ARG A 221 -11.18 -30.57 18.38
CA ARG A 221 -11.40 -31.28 17.11
C ARG A 221 -12.86 -31.25 16.66
N ALA A 222 -13.82 -31.49 17.55
CA ALA A 222 -15.24 -31.53 17.19
C ALA A 222 -15.77 -30.18 16.68
N GLN A 223 -15.34 -29.07 17.31
CA GLN A 223 -15.68 -27.71 16.89
C GLN A 223 -15.02 -27.38 15.55
N ILE A 224 -13.78 -27.79 15.34
CA ILE A 224 -13.05 -27.55 14.09
C ILE A 224 -13.64 -28.35 12.93
N GLU A 225 -14.02 -29.62 13.13
CA GLU A 225 -14.73 -30.41 12.11
C GLU A 225 -16.11 -29.81 11.77
N THR A 226 -16.75 -29.13 12.72
CA THR A 226 -17.97 -28.36 12.44
C THR A 226 -17.68 -27.13 11.57
N LEU A 227 -16.59 -26.41 11.84
CA LEU A 227 -16.15 -25.28 11.01
C LEU A 227 -15.76 -25.73 9.59
N LYS A 228 -15.13 -26.90 9.44
CA LYS A 228 -14.78 -27.46 8.11
C LYS A 228 -16.01 -27.70 7.23
N LYS A 229 -17.16 -28.09 7.82
CA LYS A 229 -18.41 -28.24 7.08
C LYS A 229 -18.95 -26.92 6.52
N LEU A 230 -18.48 -25.79 7.04
CA LEU A 230 -18.83 -24.46 6.53
C LEU A 230 -17.93 -24.04 5.36
N LEU A 231 -16.79 -24.70 5.12
CA LEU A 231 -15.85 -24.33 4.05
C LEU A 231 -16.46 -24.26 2.66
N PRO A 232 -17.36 -25.18 2.24
CA PRO A 232 -18.01 -25.08 0.94
C PRO A 232 -18.84 -23.80 0.75
N PHE A 233 -19.27 -23.14 1.83
CA PHE A 233 -19.94 -21.83 1.76
C PHE A 233 -18.95 -20.68 1.53
N TYR A 234 -17.69 -20.85 1.94
CA TYR A 234 -16.60 -19.90 1.67
C TYR A 234 -15.94 -20.13 0.30
N GLU A 235 -16.16 -21.29 -0.34
CA GLU A 235 -15.67 -21.59 -1.70
C GLU A 235 -16.33 -20.74 -2.78
N ASN A 236 -17.58 -20.30 -2.55
CA ASN A 236 -18.26 -19.47 -3.52
C ASN A 236 -17.87 -18.01 -3.30
N TYR A 237 -16.71 -17.66 -3.88
CA TYR A 237 -16.18 -16.30 -3.91
C TYR A 237 -17.23 -15.26 -4.31
N GLU A 238 -18.08 -15.59 -5.29
CA GLU A 238 -19.22 -14.76 -5.70
C GLU A 238 -20.18 -14.51 -4.53
N THR A 239 -20.47 -15.52 -3.69
CA THR A 239 -21.35 -15.37 -2.52
C THR A 239 -20.74 -14.50 -1.41
N LEU A 240 -19.44 -14.61 -1.12
CA LEU A 240 -18.76 -13.73 -0.16
C LEU A 240 -18.66 -12.28 -0.68
N ARG A 241 -18.32 -12.12 -1.96
CA ARG A 241 -18.28 -10.81 -2.64
C ARG A 241 -19.65 -10.16 -2.63
N ASP A 242 -20.71 -10.91 -2.93
CA ASP A 242 -22.07 -10.42 -2.93
C ASP A 242 -22.50 -10.01 -1.50
N LEU A 243 -22.20 -10.82 -0.48
CA LEU A 243 -22.46 -10.46 0.92
C LEU A 243 -21.77 -9.15 1.35
N MET A 244 -20.51 -8.94 0.95
CA MET A 244 -19.78 -7.69 1.24
C MET A 244 -20.31 -6.49 0.44
N ASN A 245 -20.74 -6.70 -0.80
CA ASN A 245 -21.35 -5.66 -1.64
C ASN A 245 -22.74 -5.23 -1.14
N TYR A 246 -23.43 -6.08 -0.36
CA TYR A 246 -24.72 -5.77 0.26
C TYR A 246 -24.61 -5.13 1.66
N GLY A 247 -23.40 -4.84 2.16
CA GLY A 247 -23.21 -4.04 3.37
C GLY A 247 -23.71 -4.70 4.66
N LEU A 248 -23.45 -6.00 4.84
CA LEU A 248 -23.53 -6.70 6.13
C LEU A 248 -22.15 -6.81 6.78
#